data_AF-A0A0D1AJT4-F1
#
_entry.id   AF-A0A0D1AJT4-F1
#
_cell.length_a   1.000
_cell.length_b   1.000
_cell.length_c   1.000
_cell.angle_alpha   90.00
_cell.angle_beta   90.00
_cell.angle_gamma   90.00
#
_symmetry.space_group_name_H-M   'P 1'
#
loop_
_entity.id
_entity.type
_entity.pdbx_description
1 polymer ?
#
loop_
_entity_poly.entity_id
_entity_poly.type
_entity_poly.pdbx_seq_one_letter_code
_entity_poly.pdbx_strand_id
1 'polypeptide(L)'
;MKKKIGLIMSMLLLFVFVFSYTKNDYAVYAQNNETKVGQQLLQPEEGWKRIEEDNNNFSYINGKYTSWIRYSDIAYSGGYSMILNDSNGKVNGYLSKVKFNAVTDKIRIIMFSRYYCTNNIEIKIDGIPYIFEARSYDKVSPAVCFEKKDLVYKEHTVEITNLLDSNTNNMMCFDAVDIDKNGQLKPYKETTKVESISLDKTSMDLLEGSSDKLNAKILPENATNKKSIWKSSDESIAKVDQEGKVTAIKEGKVTITAKVEGTDLIATCKVNVTKKVEENKNNAILSISLVNGATKEYDVNMQEVEKFISWFEERSNGKGPSLYSFNKKINPYKTVKEYIVHDKIASFEVREYEGNNK
;
A
#
# COMPACT_ATOMS: atom_id res chain seq x y z
N MET A 1 -68.45 23.91 -6.84
CA MET A 1 -68.96 23.28 -8.08
C MET A 1 -67.84 23.30 -9.12
N LYS A 2 -67.57 22.15 -9.78
CA LYS A 2 -67.03 21.92 -11.16
C LYS A 2 -66.01 22.94 -11.74
N LYS A 3 -64.90 22.62 -12.43
CA LYS A 3 -64.17 21.41 -12.89
C LYS A 3 -62.96 21.97 -13.71
N LYS A 4 -61.85 21.23 -13.77
CA LYS A 4 -60.86 21.10 -14.89
C LYS A 4 -59.83 22.25 -15.13
N ILE A 5 -58.52 21.95 -15.02
CA ILE A 5 -57.51 21.51 -16.04
C ILE A 5 -57.03 22.64 -16.95
N GLY A 6 -55.71 22.83 -17.08
CA GLY A 6 -55.12 23.40 -18.29
C GLY A 6 -53.72 24.00 -18.15
N LEU A 7 -52.78 23.45 -18.90
CA LEU A 7 -51.33 23.70 -18.97
C LEU A 7 -50.98 24.80 -20.03
N ILE A 8 -49.78 25.36 -19.92
CA ILE A 8 -48.89 25.91 -20.98
C ILE A 8 -49.34 27.18 -21.74
N MET A 9 -48.46 28.20 -21.74
CA MET A 9 -48.16 28.98 -22.95
C MET A 9 -46.77 29.61 -22.87
N SER A 10 -45.85 29.16 -23.73
CA SER A 10 -44.77 30.00 -24.26
C SER A 10 -44.40 29.52 -25.66
N MET A 11 -44.89 30.30 -26.62
CA MET A 11 -44.42 30.55 -27.99
C MET A 11 -43.83 29.39 -28.80
N LEU A 12 -44.73 28.82 -29.62
CA LEU A 12 -44.43 28.28 -30.94
C LEU A 12 -44.44 29.45 -31.95
N LEU A 13 -43.41 29.59 -32.79
CA LEU A 13 -43.50 30.36 -34.02
C LEU A 13 -43.00 29.49 -35.18
N LEU A 14 -43.94 29.26 -36.11
CA LEU A 14 -43.84 28.52 -37.36
C LEU A 14 -42.66 28.97 -38.23
N PHE A 15 -42.06 28.04 -38.97
CA PHE A 15 -42.19 27.97 -40.43
C PHE A 15 -41.78 26.57 -40.95
N VAL A 16 -42.67 25.95 -41.72
CA VAL A 16 -42.41 24.77 -42.56
C VAL A 16 -42.59 25.22 -44.01
N PHE A 17 -41.62 24.95 -44.88
CA PHE A 17 -41.80 24.46 -46.26
C PHE A 17 -40.43 24.04 -46.86
N VAL A 18 -40.06 22.75 -46.75
CA VAL A 18 -40.05 21.73 -47.83
C VAL A 18 -39.92 22.29 -49.28
N PHE A 19 -39.07 21.88 -50.23
CA PHE A 19 -38.19 20.73 -50.55
C PHE A 19 -37.10 21.18 -51.54
N SER A 20 -35.88 20.61 -51.48
CA SER A 20 -35.23 20.06 -52.67
C SER A 20 -34.19 19.03 -52.26
N TYR A 21 -34.41 17.81 -52.75
CA TYR A 21 -33.67 16.59 -52.46
C TYR A 21 -32.36 16.58 -53.26
N THR A 22 -31.21 16.53 -52.58
CA THR A 22 -30.03 15.77 -53.05
C THR A 22 -29.31 15.21 -51.82
N LYS A 23 -29.26 13.89 -51.73
CA LYS A 23 -28.40 13.14 -50.81
C LYS A 23 -26.99 13.71 -50.82
N ASN A 24 -26.52 14.13 -49.65
CA ASN A 24 -25.18 13.77 -49.21
C ASN A 24 -25.21 13.77 -47.68
N ASP A 25 -25.44 12.59 -47.11
CA ASP A 25 -25.15 12.29 -45.72
C ASP A 25 -23.64 12.41 -45.51
N TYR A 26 -23.14 13.63 -45.28
CA TYR A 26 -21.88 13.79 -44.54
C TYR A 26 -22.23 13.66 -43.07
N ALA A 27 -22.34 12.40 -42.65
CA ALA A 27 -22.50 12.04 -41.27
C ALA A 27 -21.34 12.63 -40.44
N VAL A 28 -21.72 13.32 -39.37
CA VAL A 28 -20.86 13.58 -38.22
C VAL A 28 -20.45 12.22 -37.64
N TYR A 29 -19.23 11.78 -37.94
CA TYR A 29 -18.54 10.71 -37.21
C TYR A 29 -17.04 11.02 -37.14
N ALA A 30 -16.68 12.01 -36.32
CA ALA A 30 -15.35 11.98 -35.70
C ALA A 30 -15.39 10.95 -34.57
N GLN A 31 -15.38 9.66 -34.90
CA GLN A 31 -14.89 8.67 -33.96
C GLN A 31 -13.38 8.88 -33.87
N ASN A 32 -12.91 9.39 -32.73
CA ASN A 32 -11.51 9.28 -32.33
C ASN A 32 -11.18 7.79 -32.22
N ASN A 33 -10.90 7.16 -33.35
CA ASN A 33 -10.51 5.77 -33.41
C ASN A 33 -9.07 5.67 -32.92
N GLU A 34 -8.91 5.31 -31.65
CA GLU A 34 -7.61 4.92 -31.12
C GLU A 34 -6.99 3.83 -32.01
N THR A 35 -5.71 3.97 -32.28
CA THR A 35 -4.93 3.05 -33.11
C THR A 35 -4.81 1.72 -32.40
N LYS A 36 -5.23 0.64 -33.08
CA LYS A 36 -5.23 -0.71 -32.52
C LYS A 36 -3.92 -1.43 -32.83
N VAL A 37 -3.65 -2.50 -32.07
CA VAL A 37 -2.59 -3.47 -32.40
C VAL A 37 -2.77 -3.95 -33.85
N GLY A 38 -1.68 -3.95 -34.60
CA GLY A 38 -1.61 -4.26 -36.04
C GLY A 38 -1.75 -3.05 -36.97
N GLN A 39 -2.08 -1.86 -36.46
CA GLN A 39 -2.25 -0.65 -37.27
C GLN A 39 -1.01 0.27 -37.23
N GLN A 40 -0.88 1.12 -38.26
CA GLN A 40 0.21 2.08 -38.37
C GLN A 40 0.04 3.23 -37.38
N LEU A 41 1.11 3.61 -36.69
CA LEU A 41 1.12 4.72 -35.74
C LEU A 41 2.34 5.64 -35.97
N LEU A 42 2.20 6.63 -36.85
CA LEU A 42 3.29 7.51 -37.24
C LEU A 42 3.82 8.39 -36.10
N GLN A 43 2.97 8.80 -35.17
CA GLN A 43 3.29 9.64 -34.02
C GLN A 43 2.51 9.14 -32.80
N PRO A 44 3.02 9.35 -31.56
CA PRO A 44 2.29 8.94 -30.37
C PRO A 44 0.97 9.71 -30.25
N GLU A 45 -0.09 9.02 -29.83
CA GLU A 45 -1.39 9.65 -29.56
C GLU A 45 -1.33 10.54 -28.31
N GLU A 46 -2.35 11.38 -28.11
CA GLU A 46 -2.42 12.21 -26.92
C GLU A 46 -2.33 11.36 -25.65
N GLY A 47 -1.51 11.81 -24.69
CA GLY A 47 -1.27 11.07 -23.46
C GLY A 47 -0.17 10.00 -23.57
N TRP A 48 0.45 9.84 -24.74
CA TRP A 48 1.59 8.96 -24.95
C TRP A 48 2.87 9.76 -25.25
N LYS A 49 4.01 9.16 -24.93
CA LYS A 49 5.34 9.66 -25.26
C LYS A 49 6.13 8.55 -25.93
N ARG A 50 6.59 8.82 -27.15
CA ARG A 50 7.46 7.92 -27.91
C ARG A 50 8.90 8.02 -27.44
N ILE A 51 9.55 6.88 -27.32
CA ILE A 51 10.98 6.74 -27.04
C ILE A 51 11.58 5.86 -28.13
N GLU A 52 12.43 6.46 -28.95
CA GLU A 52 13.09 5.83 -30.11
C GLU A 52 14.20 4.88 -29.68
N GLU A 53 14.50 3.90 -30.53
CA GLU A 53 15.41 2.77 -30.30
C GLU A 53 16.84 3.15 -29.89
N ASP A 54 17.29 4.36 -30.22
CA ASP A 54 18.64 4.84 -29.90
C ASP A 54 18.77 5.41 -28.47
N ASN A 55 17.70 5.38 -27.68
CA ASN A 55 17.76 5.79 -26.29
C ASN A 55 18.75 4.92 -25.49
N ASN A 56 19.70 5.57 -24.81
CA ASN A 56 20.76 4.91 -24.04
C ASN A 56 20.27 4.01 -22.88
N ASN A 57 18.99 4.10 -22.50
CA ASN A 57 18.42 3.24 -21.46
C ASN A 57 17.93 1.89 -21.99
N PHE A 58 17.88 1.69 -23.32
CA PHE A 58 17.67 0.37 -23.91
C PHE A 58 18.94 -0.47 -23.82
N SER A 59 18.79 -1.71 -23.34
CA SER A 59 19.84 -2.73 -23.35
C SER A 59 19.53 -3.79 -24.39
N TYR A 60 20.36 -3.83 -25.43
CA TYR A 60 20.27 -4.80 -26.51
C TYR A 60 21.19 -5.98 -26.23
N ILE A 61 20.61 -7.14 -25.94
CA ILE A 61 21.35 -8.37 -25.67
C ILE A 61 21.37 -9.22 -26.93
N ASN A 62 22.58 -9.53 -27.38
CA ASN A 62 22.84 -10.39 -28.54
C ASN A 62 22.62 -11.87 -28.17
N GLY A 63 22.08 -12.64 -29.13
CA GLY A 63 22.02 -14.10 -29.03
C GLY A 63 23.35 -14.75 -29.42
N LYS A 64 23.41 -16.08 -29.40
CA LYS A 64 24.64 -16.85 -29.66
C LYS A 64 25.25 -16.60 -31.05
N TYR A 65 24.47 -16.13 -32.03
CA TYR A 65 24.88 -15.88 -33.43
C TYR A 65 24.27 -14.63 -34.05
N THR A 66 23.62 -13.80 -33.24
CA THR A 66 22.88 -12.64 -33.71
C THR A 66 23.42 -11.36 -33.12
N SER A 67 23.31 -10.28 -33.86
CA SER A 67 23.65 -8.95 -33.40
C SER A 67 22.52 -7.97 -33.69
N TRP A 68 22.26 -7.09 -32.74
CA TRP A 68 21.42 -5.93 -32.99
C TRP A 68 22.20 -4.91 -33.81
N ILE A 69 21.66 -4.56 -34.97
CA ILE A 69 22.24 -3.57 -35.89
C ILE A 69 21.23 -2.47 -36.10
N ARG A 70 21.68 -1.22 -36.01
CA ARG A 70 20.85 -0.07 -36.35
C ARG A 70 20.77 0.06 -37.87
N TYR A 71 19.56 0.12 -38.41
CA TYR A 71 19.31 0.24 -39.84
C TYR A 71 18.41 1.44 -40.11
N SER A 72 18.75 2.22 -41.15
CA SER A 72 18.02 3.43 -41.54
C SER A 72 17.02 3.15 -42.67
N ASP A 73 15.75 3.49 -42.47
CA ASP A 73 14.70 3.48 -43.50
C ASP A 73 13.59 4.46 -43.11
N ILE A 74 12.98 5.12 -44.09
CA ILE A 74 11.84 6.03 -43.87
C ILE A 74 10.61 5.32 -43.32
N ALA A 75 10.56 3.99 -43.37
CA ALA A 75 9.47 3.18 -42.84
C ALA A 75 9.42 3.14 -41.30
N TYR A 76 10.48 3.55 -40.60
CA TYR A 76 10.56 3.50 -39.13
C TYR A 76 10.23 4.85 -38.48
N SER A 77 9.81 4.81 -37.22
CA SER A 77 9.74 6.04 -36.40
C SER A 77 11.13 6.65 -36.30
N GLY A 78 11.25 7.97 -36.44
CA GLY A 78 12.55 8.65 -36.43
C GLY A 78 13.53 8.27 -37.55
N GLY A 79 13.16 7.35 -38.47
CA GLY A 79 13.96 6.92 -39.61
C GLY A 79 14.94 5.77 -39.35
N TYR A 80 14.91 5.14 -38.17
CA TYR A 80 15.83 4.07 -37.79
C TYR A 80 15.12 2.96 -37.01
N SER A 81 15.65 1.74 -37.06
CA SER A 81 15.22 0.64 -36.19
C SER A 81 16.41 -0.26 -35.85
N MET A 82 16.35 -0.89 -34.68
CA MET A 82 17.25 -1.98 -34.33
C MET A 82 16.74 -3.27 -34.96
N ILE A 83 17.49 -3.79 -35.93
CA ILE A 83 17.21 -5.05 -36.61
C ILE A 83 18.10 -6.13 -36.03
N LEU A 84 17.52 -7.29 -35.78
CA LEU A 84 18.28 -8.47 -35.42
C LEU A 84 18.89 -9.11 -36.68
N ASN A 85 20.20 -8.99 -36.84
CA ASN A 85 20.95 -9.60 -37.92
C ASN A 85 21.56 -10.95 -37.50
N ASP A 86 21.64 -11.90 -38.43
CA ASP A 86 22.44 -13.12 -38.29
C ASP A 86 23.65 -13.09 -39.21
N SER A 87 24.79 -13.53 -38.68
CA SER A 87 26.07 -13.64 -39.37
C SER A 87 26.11 -14.69 -40.50
N ASN A 88 25.15 -15.60 -40.58
CA ASN A 88 25.08 -16.67 -41.59
C ASN A 88 23.90 -16.53 -42.57
N GLY A 89 23.21 -15.38 -42.59
CA GLY A 89 22.09 -15.13 -43.50
C GLY A 89 20.81 -15.93 -43.17
N LYS A 90 20.70 -16.50 -41.96
CA LYS A 90 19.52 -17.21 -41.46
C LYS A 90 19.22 -16.74 -40.04
N VAL A 91 18.15 -15.97 -39.83
CA VAL A 91 17.84 -15.40 -38.51
C VAL A 91 17.53 -16.49 -37.46
N ASN A 92 18.58 -17.05 -36.85
CA ASN A 92 18.50 -17.90 -35.67
C ASN A 92 18.45 -16.99 -34.44
N GLY A 93 17.34 -16.28 -34.28
CA GLY A 93 17.11 -15.22 -33.29
C GLY A 93 17.06 -15.66 -31.83
N TYR A 94 17.52 -16.87 -31.51
CA TYR A 94 17.32 -17.48 -30.20
C TYR A 94 18.07 -16.70 -29.11
N LEU A 95 17.31 -16.22 -28.12
CA LEU A 95 17.73 -15.49 -26.91
C LEU A 95 18.17 -14.04 -27.07
N SER A 96 17.97 -13.41 -28.24
CA SER A 96 18.19 -11.95 -28.34
C SER A 96 17.10 -11.19 -27.59
N LYS A 97 17.52 -10.17 -26.83
CA LYS A 97 16.61 -9.41 -25.98
C LYS A 97 16.74 -7.91 -26.17
N VAL A 98 15.64 -7.20 -25.99
CA VAL A 98 15.62 -5.78 -25.65
C VAL A 98 15.15 -5.68 -24.20
N LYS A 99 15.92 -5.01 -23.36
CA LYS A 99 15.59 -4.84 -21.94
C LYS A 99 15.64 -3.38 -21.53
N PHE A 100 14.69 -2.98 -20.69
CA PHE A 100 14.64 -1.65 -20.09
C PHE A 100 13.73 -1.65 -18.86
N ASN A 101 13.81 -0.58 -18.06
CA ASN A 101 12.79 -0.28 -17.07
C ASN A 101 11.97 0.93 -17.55
N ALA A 102 10.70 1.02 -17.17
CA ALA A 102 9.85 2.16 -17.49
C ALA A 102 8.99 2.56 -16.29
N VAL A 103 9.02 3.84 -15.91
CA VAL A 103 8.03 4.40 -14.99
C VAL A 103 6.81 4.80 -15.80
N THR A 104 5.73 4.04 -15.73
CA THR A 104 4.54 4.24 -16.55
C THR A 104 3.34 3.45 -16.03
N ASP A 105 2.13 3.75 -16.51
CA ASP A 105 0.90 2.95 -16.33
C ASP A 105 0.44 2.26 -17.63
N LYS A 106 1.15 2.47 -18.75
CA LYS A 106 0.82 1.90 -20.05
C LYS A 106 2.03 1.82 -20.97
N ILE A 107 2.05 0.82 -21.84
CA ILE A 107 3.15 0.59 -22.78
C ILE A 107 2.63 0.10 -24.14
N ARG A 108 3.24 0.60 -25.21
CA ARG A 108 3.15 0.03 -26.57
C ARG A 108 4.52 -0.29 -27.10
N ILE A 109 4.62 -1.39 -27.84
CA ILE A 109 5.82 -1.72 -28.60
C ILE A 109 5.54 -1.41 -30.07
N ILE A 110 6.35 -0.52 -30.63
CA ILE A 110 6.30 -0.12 -32.02
C ILE A 110 7.39 -0.88 -32.76
N MET A 111 7.02 -1.53 -33.86
CA MET A 111 7.92 -2.34 -34.67
C MET A 111 7.57 -2.18 -36.14
N PHE A 112 8.49 -2.65 -36.98
CA PHE A 112 8.23 -2.87 -38.39
C PHE A 112 7.55 -4.20 -38.61
N SER A 113 6.41 -4.20 -39.31
CA SER A 113 5.60 -5.38 -39.55
C SER A 113 5.52 -5.76 -41.02
N ARG A 114 6.00 -6.97 -41.34
CA ARG A 114 5.99 -7.59 -42.67
C ARG A 114 5.79 -9.10 -42.56
N TYR A 115 5.55 -9.75 -43.70
CA TYR A 115 5.30 -11.20 -43.77
C TYR A 115 6.51 -12.03 -43.28
N TYR A 116 7.71 -11.44 -43.32
CA TYR A 116 8.96 -12.05 -42.87
C TYR A 116 9.37 -11.58 -41.46
N CYS A 117 8.55 -10.81 -40.75
CA CYS A 117 8.84 -10.52 -39.35
C CYS A 117 8.53 -11.75 -38.48
N THR A 118 9.14 -11.81 -37.29
CA THR A 118 8.83 -12.85 -36.30
C THR A 118 7.37 -12.76 -35.83
N ASN A 119 6.75 -13.92 -35.64
CA ASN A 119 5.40 -14.06 -35.10
C ASN A 119 5.34 -14.68 -33.71
N ASN A 120 6.48 -14.78 -33.02
CA ASN A 120 6.51 -15.29 -31.65
C ASN A 120 7.53 -14.49 -30.85
N ILE A 121 7.06 -13.38 -30.28
CA ILE A 121 7.81 -12.51 -29.39
C ILE A 121 7.18 -12.60 -28.01
N GLU A 122 8.00 -12.79 -26.98
CA GLU A 122 7.59 -12.63 -25.59
C GLU A 122 7.96 -11.24 -25.11
N ILE A 123 7.03 -10.54 -24.48
CA ILE A 123 7.31 -9.41 -23.59
C ILE A 123 6.96 -9.81 -22.15
N LYS A 124 7.93 -9.67 -21.25
CA LYS A 124 7.70 -9.78 -19.80
C LYS A 124 7.64 -8.40 -19.20
N ILE A 125 6.54 -8.10 -18.51
CA ILE A 125 6.37 -6.88 -17.70
C ILE A 125 6.30 -7.31 -16.24
N ASP A 126 7.25 -6.88 -15.42
CA ASP A 126 7.42 -7.34 -14.03
C ASP A 126 7.50 -8.88 -13.90
N GLY A 127 8.12 -9.52 -14.90
CA GLY A 127 8.22 -10.98 -14.98
C GLY A 127 6.95 -11.70 -15.45
N ILE A 128 5.83 -10.99 -15.66
CA ILE A 128 4.59 -11.56 -16.20
C ILE A 128 4.71 -11.61 -17.74
N PRO A 129 4.68 -12.82 -18.36
CA PRO A 129 4.87 -12.96 -19.79
C PRO A 129 3.58 -12.68 -20.59
N TYR A 130 3.75 -12.07 -21.75
CA TYR A 130 2.75 -11.91 -22.80
C TYR A 130 3.38 -12.26 -24.13
N ILE A 131 2.61 -12.88 -25.03
CA ILE A 131 3.06 -13.25 -26.37
C ILE A 131 2.40 -12.33 -27.39
N PHE A 132 3.17 -11.87 -28.38
CA PHE A 132 2.68 -11.11 -29.52
C PHE A 132 3.49 -11.40 -30.78
N GLU A 133 3.00 -10.88 -31.91
CA GLU A 133 3.64 -11.02 -33.21
C GLU A 133 3.91 -9.65 -33.85
N ALA A 134 5.02 -9.55 -34.59
CA ALA A 134 5.28 -8.42 -35.47
C ALA A 134 4.95 -8.77 -36.93
N ARG A 135 4.56 -10.01 -37.24
CA ARG A 135 4.26 -10.45 -38.60
C ARG A 135 2.94 -9.87 -39.09
N SER A 136 2.97 -9.27 -40.27
CA SER A 136 1.75 -8.86 -40.99
C SER A 136 1.94 -9.02 -42.50
N TYR A 137 0.92 -9.50 -43.20
CA TYR A 137 0.92 -9.56 -44.67
C TYR A 137 0.65 -8.18 -45.29
N ASP A 138 -0.03 -7.32 -44.54
CA ASP A 138 -0.18 -5.92 -44.86
C ASP A 138 1.10 -5.19 -44.45
N LYS A 139 1.66 -4.39 -45.34
CA LYS A 139 2.90 -3.65 -45.07
C LYS A 139 2.64 -2.50 -44.09
N VAL A 140 2.72 -2.76 -42.79
CA VAL A 140 2.49 -1.77 -41.73
C VAL A 140 3.81 -1.39 -41.05
N SER A 141 4.17 -0.10 -41.04
CA SER A 141 5.33 0.41 -40.31
C SER A 141 5.29 1.95 -40.20
N PRO A 142 5.62 2.56 -39.05
CA PRO A 142 5.71 1.96 -37.71
C PRO A 142 4.36 1.35 -37.28
N ALA A 143 4.35 0.12 -36.77
CA ALA A 143 3.15 -0.61 -36.38
C ALA A 143 3.08 -0.80 -34.87
N VAL A 144 1.88 -0.63 -34.28
CA VAL A 144 1.64 -1.02 -32.88
C VAL A 144 1.58 -2.54 -32.81
N CYS A 145 2.61 -3.20 -32.31
CA CYS A 145 2.66 -4.68 -32.25
C CYS A 145 2.22 -5.25 -30.90
N PHE A 146 2.29 -4.44 -29.85
CA PHE A 146 1.83 -4.80 -28.51
C PHE A 146 1.28 -3.57 -27.80
N GLU A 147 0.27 -3.76 -26.95
CA GLU A 147 -0.29 -2.70 -26.11
C GLU A 147 -0.77 -3.26 -24.76
N LYS A 148 -0.47 -2.54 -23.67
CA LYS A 148 -0.98 -2.78 -22.33
C LYS A 148 -1.27 -1.44 -21.65
N LYS A 149 -2.52 -1.18 -21.23
CA LYS A 149 -2.98 0.13 -20.69
C LYS A 149 -3.34 0.15 -19.20
N ASP A 150 -3.38 -1.02 -18.58
CA ASP A 150 -3.86 -1.26 -17.22
C ASP A 150 -2.73 -1.60 -16.25
N LEU A 151 -1.57 -0.95 -16.40
CA LEU A 151 -0.48 -1.07 -15.43
C LEU A 151 -0.69 -0.05 -14.29
N VAL A 152 -0.15 -0.35 -13.11
CA VAL A 152 -0.09 0.63 -12.01
C VAL A 152 1.02 1.62 -12.33
N TYR A 153 0.80 2.93 -12.17
CA TYR A 153 1.87 3.92 -12.38
C TYR A 153 3.03 3.74 -11.39
N LYS A 154 4.05 2.99 -11.80
CA LYS A 154 5.29 2.73 -11.06
C LYS A 154 6.40 2.36 -12.03
N GLU A 155 7.59 2.08 -11.50
CA GLU A 155 8.65 1.46 -12.29
C GLU A 155 8.32 -0.02 -12.59
N HIS A 156 8.36 -0.36 -13.87
CA HIS A 156 8.19 -1.71 -14.40
C HIS A 156 9.49 -2.20 -15.03
N THR A 157 9.82 -3.47 -14.86
CA THR A 157 10.85 -4.13 -15.66
C THR A 157 10.25 -4.68 -16.94
N VAL A 158 10.93 -4.48 -18.07
CA VAL A 158 10.49 -4.96 -19.38
C VAL A 158 11.60 -5.77 -20.05
N GLU A 159 11.29 -7.01 -20.42
CA GLU A 159 12.14 -7.85 -21.27
C GLU A 159 11.37 -8.28 -22.51
N ILE A 160 11.88 -7.98 -23.71
CA ILE A 160 11.33 -8.43 -24.97
C ILE A 160 12.28 -9.46 -25.58
N THR A 161 11.79 -10.65 -25.89
CA THR A 161 12.59 -11.79 -26.37
C THR A 161 11.98 -12.37 -27.63
N ASN A 162 12.78 -12.58 -28.68
CA ASN A 162 12.36 -13.39 -29.83
C ASN A 162 12.38 -14.87 -29.45
N LEU A 163 11.24 -15.55 -29.51
CA LEU A 163 11.10 -16.95 -29.12
C LEU A 163 11.22 -17.94 -30.29
N LEU A 164 11.36 -17.48 -31.54
CA LEU A 164 11.44 -18.39 -32.68
C LEU A 164 12.82 -19.07 -32.80
N ASP A 165 12.75 -20.39 -32.90
CA ASP A 165 13.86 -21.31 -33.18
C ASP A 165 13.62 -21.99 -34.53
N SER A 166 13.99 -21.35 -35.66
CA SER A 166 14.04 -22.06 -36.95
C SER A 166 14.78 -21.30 -38.06
N ASN A 167 15.22 -22.07 -39.07
CA ASN A 167 15.85 -21.68 -40.34
C ASN A 167 14.98 -20.80 -41.29
N THR A 168 14.05 -20.03 -40.76
CA THR A 168 13.21 -19.11 -41.55
C THR A 168 13.73 -17.68 -41.39
N ASN A 169 13.66 -16.86 -42.44
CA ASN A 169 14.14 -15.47 -42.45
C ASN A 169 13.22 -14.56 -41.61
N ASN A 170 13.10 -14.82 -40.31
CA ASN A 170 12.19 -14.12 -39.40
C ASN A 170 12.88 -12.97 -38.69
N MET A 171 12.77 -11.79 -39.28
CA MET A 171 13.38 -10.57 -38.75
C MET A 171 12.65 -10.09 -37.50
N MET A 172 13.39 -9.68 -36.46
CA MET A 172 12.84 -8.88 -35.36
C MET A 172 13.36 -7.45 -35.51
N CYS A 173 12.46 -6.48 -35.53
CA CYS A 173 12.75 -5.06 -35.67
C CYS A 173 12.18 -4.31 -34.49
N PHE A 174 13.03 -3.75 -33.63
CA PHE A 174 12.60 -2.89 -32.54
C PHE A 174 12.74 -1.44 -32.99
N ASP A 175 11.62 -0.72 -33.06
CA ASP A 175 11.55 0.65 -33.60
C ASP A 175 11.40 1.66 -32.45
N ALA A 176 10.34 1.55 -31.66
CA ALA A 176 10.14 2.45 -30.53
C ALA A 176 9.28 1.84 -29.43
N VAL A 177 9.20 2.56 -28.31
CA VAL A 177 8.25 2.28 -27.24
C VAL A 177 7.44 3.54 -26.99
N ASP A 178 6.12 3.40 -26.94
CA ASP A 178 5.28 4.45 -26.35
C ASP A 178 5.01 4.11 -24.89
N ILE A 179 5.21 5.09 -24.01
CA ILE A 179 4.83 5.04 -22.60
C ILE A 179 3.88 6.19 -22.27
N ASP A 180 3.36 6.22 -21.04
CA ASP A 180 2.65 7.41 -20.55
C ASP A 180 3.43 8.71 -20.75
N LYS A 181 2.72 9.79 -21.09
CA LYS A 181 3.31 11.11 -21.36
C LYS A 181 4.21 11.63 -20.23
N ASN A 182 3.88 11.30 -18.98
CA ASN A 182 4.64 11.71 -17.79
C ASN A 182 5.72 10.68 -17.40
N GLY A 183 5.77 9.56 -18.11
CA GLY A 183 6.67 8.47 -17.86
C GLY A 183 8.11 8.73 -18.30
N GLN A 184 8.98 7.82 -17.87
CA GLN A 184 10.40 7.83 -18.18
C GLN A 184 10.93 6.41 -18.38
N LEU A 185 11.78 6.22 -19.39
CA LEU A 185 12.61 5.02 -19.50
C LEU A 185 13.78 5.12 -18.53
N LYS A 186 14.21 3.99 -17.99
CA LYS A 186 15.40 3.84 -17.14
C LYS A 186 16.24 2.65 -17.60
N PRO A 187 17.56 2.65 -17.33
CA PRO A 187 18.40 1.49 -17.63
C PRO A 187 17.80 0.22 -17.03
N TYR A 188 17.90 -0.89 -17.76
CA TYR A 188 17.41 -2.17 -17.26
C TYR A 188 18.09 -2.51 -15.92
N LYS A 189 17.26 -2.79 -14.92
CA LYS A 189 17.70 -3.33 -13.64
C LYS A 189 16.76 -4.45 -13.25
N GLU A 190 17.30 -5.66 -13.23
CA GLU A 190 16.55 -6.86 -12.85
C GLU A 190 15.97 -6.70 -11.44
N THR A 191 14.68 -7.01 -11.33
CA THR A 191 13.98 -7.01 -10.04
C THR A 191 14.10 -8.39 -9.41
N THR A 192 14.77 -8.46 -8.26
CA THR A 192 14.71 -9.64 -7.41
C THR A 192 13.38 -9.65 -6.68
N LYS A 193 12.55 -10.66 -6.97
CA LYS A 193 11.23 -10.85 -6.37
C LYS A 193 11.34 -11.07 -4.86
N VAL A 194 10.38 -10.53 -4.11
CA VAL A 194 10.23 -10.83 -2.68
C VAL A 194 9.57 -12.19 -2.50
N GLU A 195 10.13 -13.00 -1.61
CA GLU A 195 9.64 -14.35 -1.32
C GLU A 195 8.97 -14.44 0.05
N SER A 196 9.45 -13.70 1.05
CA SER A 196 8.87 -13.71 2.39
C SER A 196 9.12 -12.43 3.19
N ILE A 197 8.31 -12.25 4.23
CA ILE A 197 8.49 -11.26 5.30
C ILE A 197 8.31 -11.97 6.64
N SER A 198 9.13 -11.64 7.62
CA SER A 198 8.99 -12.08 9.02
C SER A 198 9.18 -10.92 9.98
N LEU A 199 8.66 -11.05 11.20
CA LEU A 199 8.92 -10.13 12.31
C LEU A 199 9.85 -10.79 13.32
N ASP A 200 10.65 -9.98 14.01
CA ASP A 200 11.50 -10.41 15.12
C ASP A 200 10.71 -10.90 16.35
N LYS A 201 9.45 -10.46 16.49
CA LYS A 201 8.52 -10.86 17.56
C LYS A 201 7.16 -11.20 16.98
N THR A 202 6.55 -12.28 17.47
CA THR A 202 5.17 -12.69 17.13
C THR A 202 4.16 -12.32 18.23
N SER A 203 4.65 -11.97 19.42
CA SER A 203 3.87 -11.39 20.51
C SER A 203 4.68 -10.40 21.32
N MET A 204 3.99 -9.46 21.97
CA MET A 204 4.59 -8.42 22.82
C MET A 204 3.61 -7.99 23.91
N ASP A 205 4.12 -7.82 25.12
CA ASP A 205 3.38 -7.21 26.23
C ASP A 205 3.88 -5.78 26.45
N LEU A 206 2.97 -4.81 26.51
CA LEU A 206 3.27 -3.41 26.74
C LEU A 206 2.46 -2.87 27.92
N LEU A 207 3.03 -1.91 28.64
CA LEU A 207 2.28 -1.11 29.60
C LEU A 207 1.68 0.09 28.88
N GLU A 208 0.51 0.53 29.29
CA GLU A 208 -0.12 1.74 28.76
C GLU A 208 0.84 2.94 28.79
N GLY A 209 1.00 3.62 27.65
CA GLY A 209 1.94 4.73 27.46
C GLY A 209 3.37 4.32 27.10
N SER A 210 3.72 3.02 27.14
CA SER A 210 5.04 2.54 26.71
C SER A 210 5.07 2.26 25.19
N SER A 211 6.27 2.02 24.66
CA SER A 211 6.47 1.66 23.26
C SER A 211 7.61 0.67 23.09
N ASP A 212 7.58 -0.13 22.04
CA ASP A 212 8.66 -1.03 21.64
C ASP A 212 8.70 -1.14 20.10
N LYS A 213 9.80 -1.64 19.55
CA LYS A 213 10.04 -1.77 18.11
C LYS A 213 9.74 -3.19 17.64
N LEU A 214 9.12 -3.29 16.47
CA LEU A 214 9.09 -4.50 15.65
C LEU A 214 10.00 -4.30 14.44
N ASN A 215 10.84 -5.29 14.16
CA ASN A 215 11.73 -5.29 13.01
C ASN A 215 11.21 -6.29 11.98
N ALA A 216 10.94 -5.82 10.76
CA ALA A 216 10.57 -6.68 9.64
C ALA A 216 11.82 -7.12 8.85
N LYS A 217 11.96 -8.41 8.60
CA LYS A 217 12.98 -8.97 7.69
C LYS A 217 12.31 -9.44 6.41
N ILE A 218 12.74 -8.91 5.27
CA ILE A 218 12.27 -9.29 3.93
C ILE A 218 13.36 -10.12 3.24
N LEU A 219 12.96 -11.25 2.65
CA LEU A 219 13.86 -12.15 1.93
C LEU A 219 13.42 -12.37 0.47
N PRO A 220 14.36 -12.64 -0.45
CA PRO A 220 15.81 -12.70 -0.22
C PRO A 220 16.43 -11.32 0.10
N GLU A 221 17.63 -11.28 0.68
CA GLU A 221 18.23 -10.01 1.15
C GLU A 221 18.54 -9.03 0.02
N ASN A 222 18.68 -9.51 -1.23
CA ASN A 222 18.84 -8.69 -2.42
C ASN A 222 17.49 -8.40 -3.13
N ALA A 223 16.34 -8.67 -2.50
CA ALA A 223 15.03 -8.30 -3.00
C ALA A 223 14.98 -6.80 -3.34
N THR A 224 14.41 -6.46 -4.50
CA THR A 224 14.38 -5.08 -4.99
C THR A 224 13.40 -4.22 -4.21
N ASN A 225 12.24 -4.79 -3.81
CA ASN A 225 11.27 -4.12 -2.96
C ASN A 225 11.47 -4.54 -1.50
N LYS A 226 11.85 -3.58 -0.64
CA LYS A 226 12.02 -3.79 0.80
C LYS A 226 11.08 -2.91 1.64
N LYS A 227 10.09 -2.30 1.02
CA LYS A 227 9.18 -1.38 1.71
C LYS A 227 8.09 -2.18 2.42
N SER A 228 8.01 -2.00 3.74
CA SER A 228 6.95 -2.54 4.58
C SER A 228 5.92 -1.46 4.89
N ILE A 229 4.65 -1.85 4.87
CA ILE A 229 3.50 -1.04 5.26
C ILE A 229 2.95 -1.63 6.55
N TRP A 230 2.82 -0.79 7.57
CA TRP A 230 2.38 -1.19 8.91
C TRP A 230 0.94 -0.80 9.16
N LYS A 231 0.22 -1.64 9.92
CA LYS A 231 -1.15 -1.38 10.34
C LYS A 231 -1.44 -2.01 11.69
N SER A 232 -2.21 -1.31 12.51
CA SER A 232 -2.84 -1.87 13.72
C SER A 232 -4.27 -2.31 13.42
N SER A 233 -4.72 -3.41 14.03
CA SER A 233 -6.13 -3.81 13.96
C SER A 233 -7.04 -2.89 14.78
N ASP A 234 -6.50 -2.16 15.76
CA ASP A 234 -7.21 -1.17 16.58
C ASP A 234 -6.23 -0.11 17.13
N GLU A 235 -6.21 1.06 16.48
CA GLU A 235 -5.37 2.19 16.88
C GLU A 235 -5.81 2.89 18.17
N SER A 236 -6.95 2.52 18.75
CA SER A 236 -7.33 3.00 20.09
C SER A 236 -6.65 2.22 21.22
N ILE A 237 -6.14 1.00 20.92
CA ILE A 237 -5.40 0.14 21.86
C ILE A 237 -3.89 0.32 21.68
N ALA A 238 -3.39 0.21 20.44
CA ALA A 238 -1.99 0.51 20.13
C ALA A 238 -1.84 1.00 18.68
N LYS A 239 -0.92 1.96 18.47
CA LYS A 239 -0.55 2.47 17.15
C LYS A 239 0.80 1.91 16.72
N VAL A 240 1.02 1.83 15.41
CA VAL A 240 2.32 1.50 14.81
C VAL A 240 2.67 2.55 13.77
N ASP A 241 3.91 3.05 13.79
CA ASP A 241 4.40 4.00 12.78
C ASP A 241 4.97 3.31 11.54
N GLN A 242 5.41 4.10 10.55
CA GLN A 242 5.96 3.60 9.28
C GLN A 242 7.25 2.81 9.45
N GLU A 243 7.95 2.96 10.57
CA GLU A 243 9.17 2.25 10.85
C GLU A 243 8.96 1.01 11.73
N GLY A 244 7.72 0.73 12.17
CA GLY A 244 7.41 -0.42 13.03
C GLY A 244 7.52 -0.14 14.54
N LYS A 245 7.55 1.12 14.99
CA LYS A 245 7.46 1.44 16.42
C LYS A 245 6.01 1.33 16.88
N VAL A 246 5.76 0.42 17.82
CA VAL A 246 4.44 0.19 18.41
C VAL A 246 4.33 1.00 19.70
N THR A 247 3.27 1.80 19.84
CA THR A 247 3.00 2.62 21.03
C THR A 247 1.67 2.20 21.64
N ALA A 248 1.68 1.81 22.91
CA ALA A 248 0.52 1.38 23.67
C ALA A 248 -0.30 2.58 24.15
N ILE A 249 -1.60 2.56 23.90
CA ILE A 249 -2.53 3.68 24.17
C ILE A 249 -3.50 3.32 25.29
N LYS A 250 -4.03 2.10 25.28
CA LYS A 250 -5.04 1.66 26.25
C LYS A 250 -4.96 0.15 26.45
N GLU A 251 -5.30 -0.30 27.65
CA GLU A 251 -5.49 -1.72 27.96
C GLU A 251 -6.35 -2.44 26.91
N GLY A 252 -5.85 -3.59 26.45
CA GLY A 252 -6.52 -4.39 25.43
C GLY A 252 -5.56 -5.27 24.66
N LYS A 253 -6.10 -6.01 23.68
CA LYS A 253 -5.32 -6.87 22.78
C LYS A 253 -5.53 -6.42 21.34
N VAL A 254 -4.45 -6.30 20.60
CA VAL A 254 -4.46 -5.84 19.20
C VAL A 254 -3.44 -6.61 18.37
N THR A 255 -3.65 -6.71 17.06
CA THR A 255 -2.67 -7.31 16.15
C THR A 255 -2.05 -6.24 15.28
N ILE A 256 -0.72 -6.19 15.27
CA ILE A 256 0.07 -5.37 14.37
C ILE A 256 0.45 -6.21 13.15
N THR A 257 0.27 -5.66 11.95
CA THR A 257 0.55 -6.32 10.66
C THR A 257 1.58 -5.51 9.89
N ALA A 258 2.63 -6.18 9.38
CA ALA A 258 3.54 -5.66 8.37
C ALA A 258 3.25 -6.34 7.03
N LYS A 259 3.02 -5.56 5.97
CA LYS A 259 2.77 -6.04 4.60
C LYS A 259 3.85 -5.51 3.67
N VAL A 260 4.37 -6.34 2.76
CA VAL A 260 5.29 -5.85 1.72
C VAL A 260 4.47 -5.14 0.64
N GLU A 261 4.82 -3.89 0.32
CA GLU A 261 4.09 -3.06 -0.65
C GLU A 261 3.93 -3.76 -2.00
N GLY A 262 2.72 -3.74 -2.58
CA GLY A 262 2.46 -4.33 -3.90
C GLY A 262 2.48 -5.88 -3.96
N THR A 263 2.50 -6.56 -2.82
CA THR A 263 2.38 -8.03 -2.72
C THR A 263 1.29 -8.41 -1.72
N ASP A 264 0.98 -9.70 -1.55
CA ASP A 264 0.11 -10.18 -0.46
C ASP A 264 0.87 -10.81 0.72
N LEU A 265 2.20 -10.66 0.73
CA LEU A 265 3.04 -11.17 1.81
C LEU A 265 2.87 -10.32 3.07
N ILE A 266 2.53 -10.97 4.19
CA ILE A 266 2.31 -10.33 5.49
C ILE A 266 3.02 -11.08 6.62
N ALA A 267 3.33 -10.35 7.69
CA ALA A 267 3.72 -10.90 8.99
C ALA A 267 3.00 -10.15 10.11
N THR A 268 2.72 -10.82 11.22
CA THR A 268 1.87 -10.28 12.29
C THR A 268 2.45 -10.47 13.69
N CYS A 269 2.18 -9.54 14.59
CA CYS A 269 2.52 -9.61 16.01
C CYS A 269 1.29 -9.30 16.88
N LYS A 270 1.04 -10.13 17.89
CA LYS A 270 -0.03 -9.92 18.89
C LYS A 270 0.49 -9.04 20.02
N VAL A 271 -0.14 -7.89 20.23
CA VAL A 271 0.21 -6.95 21.29
C VAL A 271 -0.85 -7.02 22.38
N ASN A 272 -0.41 -7.22 23.61
CA ASN A 272 -1.25 -7.18 24.81
C ASN A 272 -0.83 -5.99 25.66
N VAL A 273 -1.72 -5.01 25.79
CA VAL A 273 -1.50 -3.82 26.59
C VAL A 273 -2.14 -4.02 27.95
N THR A 274 -1.36 -3.86 29.01
CA THR A 274 -1.84 -3.85 30.39
C THR A 274 -1.87 -2.42 30.93
N LYS A 275 -2.80 -2.15 31.86
CA LYS A 275 -2.89 -0.83 32.49
C LYS A 275 -1.60 -0.48 33.20
N LYS A 276 -1.20 0.79 33.06
CA LYS A 276 -0.23 1.39 33.96
C LYS A 276 -0.92 1.58 35.32
N VAL A 277 -0.51 0.81 36.31
CA VAL A 277 -0.92 1.08 37.70
C VAL A 277 -0.12 2.29 38.16
N GLU A 278 -0.78 3.43 38.38
CA GLU A 278 -0.14 4.55 39.06
C GLU A 278 0.05 4.15 40.53
N GLU A 279 1.28 3.85 40.92
CA GLU A 279 1.64 3.83 42.33
C GLU A 279 1.57 5.26 42.85
N ASN A 280 0.45 5.63 43.48
CA ASN A 280 0.40 6.83 44.32
C ASN A 280 1.38 6.61 45.49
N LYS A 281 2.63 7.07 45.30
CA LYS A 281 3.72 6.98 46.29
C LYS A 281 3.54 7.93 47.48
N ASN A 282 2.43 8.67 47.51
CA ASN A 282 2.10 9.55 48.63
C ASN A 282 1.61 8.72 49.82
N ASN A 283 2.14 9.04 51.00
CA ASN A 283 1.59 8.56 52.25
C ASN A 283 0.62 9.60 52.79
N ALA A 284 -0.26 9.18 53.69
CA ALA A 284 -1.22 10.05 54.32
C ALA A 284 -1.49 9.61 55.76
N ILE A 285 -1.77 10.60 56.60
CA ILE A 285 -2.39 10.37 57.90
C ILE A 285 -3.91 10.45 57.70
N LEU A 286 -4.59 9.31 57.84
CA LEU A 286 -6.05 9.24 57.91
C LEU A 286 -6.46 9.36 59.38
N SER A 287 -7.10 10.48 59.73
CA SER A 287 -7.62 10.75 61.07
C SER A 287 -9.14 10.54 61.08
N ILE A 288 -9.63 9.59 61.88
CA ILE A 288 -11.06 9.22 61.97
C ILE A 288 -11.58 9.65 63.34
N SER A 289 -12.53 10.57 63.36
CA SER A 289 -13.25 10.98 64.57
C SER A 289 -14.53 10.16 64.72
N LEU A 290 -14.71 9.51 65.87
CA LEU A 290 -15.85 8.69 66.18
C LEU A 290 -16.94 9.50 66.91
N VAL A 291 -18.18 9.02 66.85
CA VAL A 291 -19.35 9.64 67.50
C VAL A 291 -19.24 9.78 69.02
N ASN A 292 -18.33 9.03 69.65
CA ASN A 292 -18.04 9.14 71.09
C ASN A 292 -16.95 10.17 71.42
N GLY A 293 -16.48 10.94 70.44
CA GLY A 293 -15.42 11.94 70.58
C GLY A 293 -14.00 11.38 70.53
N ALA A 294 -13.81 10.06 70.40
CA ALA A 294 -12.48 9.48 70.24
C ALA A 294 -11.96 9.66 68.80
N THR A 295 -10.67 9.93 68.64
CA THR A 295 -10.00 10.02 67.34
C THR A 295 -9.00 8.87 67.18
N LYS A 296 -8.95 8.27 65.99
CA LYS A 296 -7.96 7.25 65.60
C LYS A 296 -7.18 7.73 64.36
N GLU A 297 -5.86 7.58 64.40
CA GLU A 297 -5.00 7.99 63.29
C GLU A 297 -4.27 6.78 62.68
N TYR A 298 -4.18 6.78 61.35
CA TYR A 298 -3.52 5.74 60.56
C TYR A 298 -2.54 6.38 59.58
N ASP A 299 -1.26 6.01 59.70
CA ASP A 299 -0.21 6.28 58.71
C ASP A 299 -0.28 5.18 57.64
N VAL A 300 -0.79 5.53 56.46
CA VAL A 300 -1.07 4.62 55.35
C VAL A 300 -0.71 5.25 54.00
N ASN A 301 -0.60 4.46 52.94
CA ASN A 301 -0.45 5.00 51.59
C ASN A 301 -1.80 5.48 51.03
N MET A 302 -1.76 6.31 49.99
CA MET A 302 -3.00 6.84 49.38
C MET A 302 -3.90 5.75 48.78
N GLN A 303 -3.35 4.62 48.33
CA GLN A 303 -4.17 3.49 47.87
C GLN A 303 -5.05 2.91 48.99
N GLU A 304 -4.58 2.91 50.24
CA GLU A 304 -5.36 2.46 51.38
C GLU A 304 -6.39 3.52 51.82
N VAL A 305 -6.07 4.80 51.69
CA VAL A 305 -7.02 5.91 51.92
C VAL A 305 -8.18 5.83 50.91
N GLU A 306 -7.89 5.64 49.62
CA GLU A 306 -8.89 5.51 48.56
C GLU A 306 -9.82 4.32 48.82
N LYS A 307 -9.30 3.18 49.27
CA LYS A 307 -10.11 2.02 49.68
C LYS A 307 -11.02 2.35 50.87
N PHE A 308 -10.53 3.07 51.87
CA PHE A 308 -11.33 3.49 53.02
C PHE A 308 -12.47 4.44 52.59
N ILE A 309 -12.17 5.46 51.78
CA ILE A 309 -13.17 6.41 51.29
C ILE A 309 -14.24 5.68 50.45
N SER A 310 -13.81 4.84 49.51
CA SER A 310 -14.74 4.04 48.69
C SER A 310 -15.63 3.15 49.55
N TRP A 311 -15.07 2.47 50.55
CA TRP A 311 -15.86 1.68 51.50
C TRP A 311 -16.87 2.51 52.27
N PHE A 312 -16.46 3.69 52.78
CA PHE A 312 -17.32 4.59 53.54
C PHE A 312 -18.49 5.10 52.70
N GLU A 313 -18.23 5.51 51.46
CA GLU A 313 -19.26 5.99 50.53
C GLU A 313 -20.21 4.88 50.08
N GLU A 314 -19.69 3.69 49.76
CA GLU A 314 -20.53 2.54 49.42
C GLU A 314 -21.48 2.19 50.57
N ARG A 315 -20.95 2.19 51.80
CA ARG A 315 -21.75 1.90 53.00
C ARG A 315 -22.76 2.99 53.32
N SER A 316 -22.41 4.25 53.12
CA SER A 316 -23.34 5.38 53.20
C SER A 316 -24.48 5.26 52.17
N ASN A 317 -24.21 4.63 51.02
CA ASN A 317 -25.21 4.32 49.99
C ASN A 317 -25.96 2.99 50.22
N GLY A 318 -25.83 2.38 51.41
CA GLY A 318 -26.53 1.16 51.78
C GLY A 318 -25.96 -0.13 51.17
N LYS A 319 -24.75 -0.08 50.59
CA LYS A 319 -24.04 -1.22 49.99
C LYS A 319 -22.83 -1.61 50.84
N GLY A 320 -22.21 -2.75 50.54
CA GLY A 320 -20.94 -3.12 51.17
C GLY A 320 -20.98 -3.46 52.68
N PRO A 321 -19.83 -3.85 53.25
CA PRO A 321 -19.71 -4.31 54.62
C PRO A 321 -19.81 -3.16 55.63
N SER A 322 -20.31 -3.43 56.84
CA SER A 322 -20.40 -2.45 57.94
C SER A 322 -19.06 -2.18 58.65
N LEU A 323 -18.00 -2.92 58.30
CA LEU A 323 -16.69 -2.88 58.94
C LEU A 323 -15.58 -2.64 57.91
N TYR A 324 -14.65 -1.75 58.24
CA TYR A 324 -13.35 -1.62 57.57
C TYR A 324 -12.23 -2.06 58.50
N SER A 325 -11.16 -2.66 57.99
CA SER A 325 -10.03 -3.10 58.82
C SER A 325 -8.73 -2.43 58.44
N PHE A 326 -8.02 -1.89 59.42
CA PHE A 326 -6.65 -1.42 59.27
C PHE A 326 -5.67 -2.43 59.88
N ASN A 327 -4.57 -2.69 59.17
CA ASN A 327 -3.47 -3.46 59.72
C ASN A 327 -2.58 -2.55 60.60
N LYS A 328 -2.33 -2.95 61.84
CA LYS A 328 -1.42 -2.26 62.77
C LYS A 328 -0.16 -3.08 63.01
N LYS A 329 0.98 -2.39 63.12
CA LYS A 329 2.25 -2.96 63.57
C LYS A 329 2.42 -2.69 65.06
N ILE A 330 2.12 -3.68 65.90
CA ILE A 330 2.26 -3.60 67.35
C ILE A 330 3.12 -4.77 67.83
N ASN A 331 4.34 -4.51 68.32
CA ASN A 331 5.22 -5.53 68.89
C ASN A 331 4.64 -6.03 70.25
N PRO A 332 4.61 -7.34 70.58
CA PRO A 332 5.21 -8.50 69.89
C PRO A 332 4.29 -9.22 68.90
N TYR A 333 3.14 -8.65 68.54
CA TYR A 333 2.14 -9.35 67.74
C TYR A 333 2.53 -9.39 66.26
N LYS A 334 2.43 -10.58 65.64
CA LYS A 334 2.73 -10.80 64.22
C LYS A 334 1.78 -10.04 63.28
N THR A 335 0.49 -9.99 63.64
CA THR A 335 -0.53 -9.24 62.91
C THR A 335 -1.55 -8.70 63.89
N VAL A 336 -1.83 -7.39 63.85
CA VAL A 336 -2.96 -6.79 64.54
C VAL A 336 -3.87 -6.16 63.50
N LYS A 337 -5.15 -6.53 63.51
CA LYS A 337 -6.18 -5.88 62.70
C LYS A 337 -7.11 -5.11 63.62
N GLU A 338 -7.32 -3.84 63.33
CA GLU A 338 -8.33 -3.04 63.99
C GLU A 338 -9.50 -2.82 63.04
N TYR A 339 -10.72 -3.04 63.53
CA TYR A 339 -11.94 -2.84 62.76
C TYR A 339 -12.64 -1.54 63.17
N ILE A 340 -13.11 -0.79 62.18
CA ILE A 340 -13.90 0.43 62.34
C ILE A 340 -15.31 0.17 61.84
N VAL A 341 -16.29 0.50 62.68
CA VAL A 341 -17.71 0.39 62.37
C VAL A 341 -18.15 1.68 61.67
N HIS A 342 -18.70 1.55 60.47
CA HIS A 342 -19.16 2.69 59.66
C HIS A 342 -20.03 3.66 60.45
N ASP A 343 -21.09 3.15 61.09
CA ASP A 343 -22.11 3.95 61.79
C ASP A 343 -21.59 4.60 63.08
N LYS A 344 -20.30 4.43 63.41
CA LYS A 344 -19.63 5.06 64.55
C LYS A 344 -18.66 6.15 64.14
N ILE A 345 -18.48 6.41 62.84
CA ILE A 345 -17.65 7.50 62.32
C ILE A 345 -18.50 8.78 62.30
N ALA A 346 -18.01 9.84 62.93
CA ALA A 346 -18.61 11.18 62.86
C ALA A 346 -18.02 12.00 61.71
N SER A 347 -16.71 11.93 61.52
CA SER A 347 -15.98 12.60 60.44
C SER A 347 -14.61 11.94 60.23
N PHE A 348 -13.96 12.23 59.10
CA PHE A 348 -12.57 11.87 58.87
C PHE A 348 -11.83 12.98 58.11
N GLU A 349 -10.52 13.01 58.26
CA GLU A 349 -9.60 13.96 57.64
C GLU A 349 -8.43 13.18 57.00
N VAL A 350 -8.01 13.59 55.80
CA VAL A 350 -6.85 13.04 55.09
C VAL A 350 -5.77 14.11 54.99
N ARG A 351 -4.59 13.80 55.52
CA ARG A 351 -3.40 14.67 55.42
C ARG A 351 -2.30 13.98 54.64
N GLU A 352 -2.14 14.36 53.37
CA GLU A 352 -1.09 13.82 52.49
C GLU A 352 0.30 14.37 52.84
N TYR A 353 1.32 13.52 52.70
CA TYR A 353 2.72 13.91 52.78
C TYR A 353 3.60 13.03 51.88
N GLU A 354 4.70 13.61 51.42
CA GLU A 354 5.73 12.87 50.69
C GLU A 354 6.54 12.03 51.69
N GLY A 355 6.66 10.72 51.44
CA GLY A 355 7.58 9.89 52.20
C GLY A 355 9.01 10.31 51.92
N ASN A 356 9.81 10.62 52.96
CA ASN A 356 11.25 10.79 52.78
C ASN A 356 11.82 9.49 52.19
N ASN A 357 12.38 9.56 50.98
CA ASN A 357 13.23 8.50 50.43
C ASN A 357 14.38 8.25 51.42
N LYS A 358 14.26 7.21 52.24
CA LYS A 358 15.35 6.67 53.04
C LYS A 358 16.01 5.51 52.32
#